data_AF-A0A7X8KC32-F1
#
_entry.id   AF-A0A7X8KC32-F1
#
_cell.length_a   1.000
_cell.length_b   1.000
_cell.length_c   1.000
_cell.angle_alpha   90.00
_cell.angle_beta   90.00
_cell.angle_gamma   90.00
#
_symmetry.space_group_name_H-M   'P 1'
#
loop_
_entity.id
_entity.type
_entity.pdbx_description
1 polymer ?
#
loop_
_entity_poly.entity_id
_entity_poly.type
_entity_poly.pdbx_seq_one_letter_code
_entity_poly.pdbx_strand_id
1 'polypeptide(L)'
;MQDAVRGLEPSALWSYFSDLSAIPRESGNEEGVRQYLLLFAEKHNLTAIVEEVGNVIIKKPAAKGFEDRPSVALQGHMDMVCVKTEGSTHDFATDPIRLVRDGDWIKAKDTSLGADNGIAVALILDILADADAKHGPLEGIFTVAEETGLTGAFGIEEKNIDSRLLINLDSE
;
A
#
# COMPACT_ATOMS: atom_id res chain seq x y z
N MET A 1 -9.93 10.71 6.41
CA MET A 1 -8.67 11.22 6.98
C MET A 1 -8.78 11.51 8.48
N GLN A 2 -8.04 10.75 9.30
CA GLN A 2 -7.91 10.90 10.75
C GLN A 2 -7.17 12.20 11.12
N ASP A 3 -7.51 12.81 12.26
CA ASP A 3 -6.94 14.10 12.69
C ASP A 3 -5.42 14.07 12.86
N ALA A 4 -4.87 12.91 13.24
CA ALA A 4 -3.45 12.74 13.52
C ALA A 4 -2.54 13.08 12.32
N VAL A 5 -3.02 12.90 11.10
CA VAL A 5 -2.22 13.13 9.89
C VAL A 5 -2.63 14.39 9.13
N ARG A 6 -3.58 15.17 9.64
CA ARG A 6 -4.00 16.42 9.01
C ARG A 6 -2.87 17.45 9.01
N GLY A 7 -2.71 18.13 7.87
CA GLY A 7 -1.70 19.17 7.67
C GLY A 7 -0.27 18.65 7.54
N LEU A 8 -0.09 17.33 7.38
CA LEU A 8 1.19 16.76 6.97
C LEU A 8 1.31 16.77 5.45
N GLU A 9 2.54 16.93 4.95
CA GLU A 9 2.85 16.89 3.54
C GLU A 9 3.72 15.67 3.20
N PRO A 10 3.56 15.05 2.02
CA PRO A 10 2.54 15.34 1.00
C PRO A 10 1.13 14.92 1.47
N SER A 11 0.14 15.81 1.34
CA SER A 11 -1.21 15.55 1.88
C SER A 11 -1.90 14.31 1.29
N ALA A 12 -1.60 13.94 0.04
CA ALA A 12 -2.20 12.79 -0.63
C ALA A 12 -1.71 11.47 -0.03
N LEU A 13 -0.39 11.29 0.11
CA LEU A 13 0.22 10.17 0.84
C LEU A 13 -0.42 9.96 2.22
N TRP A 14 -0.52 11.02 3.02
CA TRP A 14 -1.10 10.91 4.36
C TRP A 14 -2.61 10.60 4.34
N SER A 15 -3.32 10.98 3.28
CA SER A 15 -4.70 10.55 3.05
C SER A 15 -4.78 9.04 2.82
N TYR A 16 -3.97 8.52 1.89
CA TYR A 16 -3.93 7.08 1.59
C TYR A 16 -3.53 6.26 2.82
N PHE A 17 -2.52 6.71 3.58
CA PHE A 17 -2.12 6.03 4.82
C PHE A 17 -3.24 6.06 5.88
N SER A 18 -3.98 7.17 5.99
CA SER A 18 -5.13 7.25 6.89
C SER A 18 -6.27 6.32 6.47
N ASP A 19 -6.49 6.14 5.17
CA ASP A 19 -7.54 5.25 4.66
C ASP A 19 -7.15 3.79 4.90
N LEU A 20 -5.90 3.42 4.62
CA LEU A 20 -5.35 2.09 4.92
C LEU A 20 -5.43 1.75 6.41
N SER A 21 -5.11 2.72 7.28
CA SER A 21 -5.21 2.54 8.73
C SER A 21 -6.65 2.30 9.21
N ALA A 22 -7.66 2.67 8.41
CA ALA A 22 -9.06 2.41 8.72
C ALA A 22 -9.53 1.02 8.28
N ILE A 23 -8.68 0.24 7.60
CA ILE A 23 -8.99 -1.09 7.09
C ILE A 23 -8.21 -2.12 7.92
N PRO A 24 -8.89 -3.05 8.62
CA PRO A 24 -8.26 -4.22 9.22
C PRO A 24 -7.48 -5.02 8.17
N ARG A 25 -6.21 -5.33 8.44
CA ARG A 25 -5.28 -5.90 7.45
C ARG A 25 -4.18 -6.76 8.08
N GLU A 26 -4.54 -7.53 9.10
CA GLU A 26 -3.65 -8.59 9.60
C GLU A 26 -3.25 -9.55 8.47
N SER A 27 -2.09 -10.18 8.56
CA SER A 27 -1.66 -11.18 7.56
C SER A 27 -2.70 -12.30 7.43
N GLY A 28 -3.17 -12.54 6.20
CA GLY A 28 -4.29 -13.43 5.89
C GLY A 28 -5.68 -12.76 5.87
N ASN A 29 -5.79 -11.47 6.19
CA ASN A 29 -7.02 -10.67 6.16
C ASN A 29 -6.87 -9.44 5.23
N GLU A 30 -6.20 -9.60 4.09
CA GLU A 30 -5.87 -8.50 3.18
C GLU A 30 -7.04 -8.14 2.22
N GLU A 31 -8.17 -8.85 2.27
CA GLU A 31 -9.29 -8.65 1.33
C GLU A 31 -9.83 -7.21 1.36
N GLY A 32 -9.91 -6.60 2.54
CA GLY A 32 -10.33 -5.20 2.67
C GLY A 32 -9.39 -4.25 1.91
N VAL A 33 -8.07 -4.46 2.03
CA VAL A 33 -7.06 -3.66 1.32
C VAL A 33 -7.11 -3.95 -0.18
N ARG A 34 -7.28 -5.21 -0.58
CA ARG A 34 -7.46 -5.60 -1.98
C ARG A 34 -8.62 -4.84 -2.63
N GLN A 35 -9.79 -4.82 -2.00
CA GLN A 35 -10.94 -4.07 -2.53
C GLN A 35 -10.68 -2.57 -2.60
N TYR A 36 -9.99 -2.01 -1.61
CA TYR A 36 -9.57 -0.61 -1.64
C TYR A 36 -8.66 -0.29 -2.84
N LEU A 37 -7.68 -1.14 -3.13
CA LEU A 37 -6.77 -0.99 -4.27
C LEU A 37 -7.50 -1.10 -5.62
N LEU A 38 -8.48 -2.01 -5.74
CA LEU A 38 -9.29 -2.14 -6.96
C LEU A 38 -10.17 -0.91 -7.20
N LEU A 39 -10.85 -0.42 -6.16
CA LEU A 39 -11.64 0.80 -6.25
C LEU A 39 -10.78 2.03 -6.56
N PHE A 40 -9.57 2.09 -6.01
CA PHE A 40 -8.58 3.10 -6.37
C PHE A 40 -8.25 3.02 -7.87
N ALA A 41 -7.91 1.84 -8.38
CA ALA A 41 -7.57 1.68 -9.79
C ALA A 41 -8.73 2.11 -10.71
N GLU A 42 -9.97 1.68 -10.40
CA GLU A 42 -11.17 2.08 -11.13
C GLU A 42 -11.35 3.61 -11.13
N LYS A 43 -11.27 4.24 -9.95
CA LYS A 43 -11.40 5.69 -9.79
C LYS A 43 -10.38 6.48 -10.62
N HIS A 44 -9.16 5.94 -10.74
CA HIS A 44 -8.06 6.57 -11.47
C HIS A 44 -7.94 6.09 -12.93
N ASN A 45 -8.89 5.28 -13.42
CA ASN A 45 -8.88 4.67 -14.77
C ASN A 45 -7.58 3.88 -15.05
N LEU A 46 -7.08 3.17 -14.04
CA LEU A 46 -5.90 2.31 -14.12
C LEU A 46 -6.33 0.85 -14.30
N THR A 47 -5.45 0.06 -14.90
CA THR A 47 -5.68 -1.39 -14.99
C THR A 47 -5.23 -2.04 -13.69
N ALA A 48 -6.08 -2.89 -13.10
CA ALA A 48 -5.72 -3.70 -11.95
C ALA A 48 -5.91 -5.19 -12.24
N ILE A 49 -5.00 -5.99 -11.71
CA ILE A 49 -4.99 -7.45 -11.80
C ILE A 49 -4.93 -7.98 -10.37
N VAL A 50 -5.78 -8.96 -10.07
CA VAL A 50 -5.69 -9.77 -8.84
C VAL A 50 -5.17 -11.13 -9.23
N GLU A 51 -4.06 -11.54 -8.62
CA GLU A 51 -3.46 -12.85 -8.84
C GLU A 51 -4.16 -13.94 -8.02
N GLU A 52 -3.93 -15.21 -8.35
CA GLU A 52 -4.52 -16.34 -7.61
C GLU A 52 -4.11 -16.34 -6.13
N VAL A 53 -2.85 -16.01 -5.85
CA VAL A 53 -2.34 -15.88 -4.47
C VAL A 53 -2.90 -14.66 -3.73
N GLY A 54 -3.59 -13.76 -4.44
CA GLY A 54 -4.26 -12.61 -3.86
C GLY A 54 -3.45 -11.30 -3.89
N ASN A 55 -2.27 -11.30 -4.51
CA ASN A 55 -1.54 -10.07 -4.83
C ASN A 55 -2.38 -9.16 -5.73
N VAL A 56 -2.11 -7.86 -5.66
CA VAL A 56 -2.68 -6.87 -6.57
C VAL A 56 -1.57 -6.20 -7.37
N ILE A 57 -1.77 -6.09 -8.68
CA ILE A 57 -0.88 -5.35 -9.58
C ILE A 57 -1.70 -4.24 -10.24
N ILE A 58 -1.30 -2.98 -10.06
CA ILE A 58 -1.93 -1.82 -10.71
C ILE A 58 -0.97 -1.24 -11.74
N LYS A 59 -1.42 -1.06 -12.97
CA LYS A 59 -0.61 -0.55 -14.08
C LYS A 59 -1.01 0.87 -14.45
N LYS A 60 -0.02 1.75 -14.57
CA LYS A 60 -0.15 3.11 -15.08
C LYS A 60 0.70 3.29 -16.34
N PRO A 61 0.11 3.75 -17.45
CA PRO A 61 0.86 4.00 -18.68
C PRO A 61 1.90 5.11 -18.47
N ALA A 62 2.90 5.17 -19.34
CA ALA A 62 3.85 6.26 -19.32
C ALA A 62 3.17 7.63 -19.48
N ALA A 63 3.76 8.64 -18.86
CA ALA A 63 3.42 10.02 -19.18
C ALA A 63 3.73 10.31 -20.66
N LYS A 64 2.96 11.20 -21.28
CA LYS A 64 3.13 11.56 -22.69
C LYS A 64 4.57 12.00 -22.98
N GLY A 65 5.23 11.32 -23.93
CA GLY A 65 6.62 11.58 -24.31
C GLY A 65 7.67 10.83 -23.47
N PHE A 66 7.24 9.89 -22.62
CA PHE A 66 8.10 9.01 -21.81
C PHE A 66 7.84 7.52 -22.09
N GLU A 67 7.16 7.19 -23.19
CA GLU A 67 6.82 5.82 -23.59
C GLU A 67 8.06 4.98 -23.92
N ASP A 68 9.19 5.62 -24.23
CA ASP A 68 10.48 4.98 -24.53
C ASP A 68 11.31 4.67 -23.27
N ARG A 69 10.81 5.03 -22.08
CA ARG A 69 11.51 4.79 -20.82
C ARG A 69 11.28 3.36 -20.33
N PRO A 70 12.26 2.76 -19.63
CA PRO A 70 12.08 1.46 -19.01
C PRO A 70 10.88 1.46 -18.04
N SER A 71 10.12 0.37 -18.05
CA SER A 71 9.06 0.14 -17.07
C SER A 71 9.66 -0.16 -15.69
N VAL A 72 9.08 0.43 -14.65
CA VAL A 72 9.51 0.27 -13.26
C VAL A 72 8.35 -0.20 -12.39
N ALA A 73 8.59 -1.26 -11.63
CA ALA A 73 7.69 -1.70 -10.58
C ALA A 73 8.07 -1.05 -9.25
N LEU A 74 7.08 -0.55 -8.54
CA LEU A 74 7.17 -0.15 -7.13
C LEU A 74 6.46 -1.22 -6.32
N GLN A 75 7.11 -1.76 -5.30
CA GLN A 75 6.55 -2.86 -4.52
C GLN A 75 6.47 -2.53 -3.03
N GLY A 76 5.33 -2.91 -2.44
CA GLY A 76 5.10 -2.97 -1.01
C GLY A 76 4.12 -4.09 -0.65
N HIS A 77 3.88 -4.33 0.64
CA HIS A 77 2.95 -5.37 1.11
C HIS A 77 1.70 -4.79 1.78
N MET A 78 0.59 -5.53 1.69
CA MET A 78 -0.72 -5.08 2.15
C MET A 78 -0.92 -5.32 3.64
N ASP A 79 -0.32 -6.39 4.17
CA ASP A 79 -0.52 -6.81 5.55
C ASP A 79 0.30 -5.96 6.54
N MET A 80 0.10 -6.23 7.82
CA MET A 80 0.90 -5.64 8.88
C MET A 80 1.10 -6.62 10.01
N VAL A 81 2.21 -6.46 10.73
CA VAL A 81 2.37 -7.07 12.04
C VAL A 81 1.29 -6.57 13.01
N CYS A 82 0.65 -7.51 13.69
CA CYS A 82 -0.39 -7.25 14.70
C CYS A 82 0.13 -7.46 16.12
N VAL A 83 0.70 -6.41 16.72
CA VAL A 83 1.17 -6.41 18.11
C VAL A 83 0.46 -5.32 18.88
N LYS A 84 0.03 -5.61 20.12
CA LYS A 84 -0.65 -4.64 20.98
C LYS A 84 -0.08 -4.64 22.39
N THR A 85 -0.23 -3.52 23.09
CA THR A 85 0.25 -3.40 24.47
C THR A 85 -0.58 -4.27 25.41
N GLU A 86 -0.01 -4.61 26.56
CA GLU A 86 -0.73 -5.29 27.63
C GLU A 86 -1.98 -4.48 28.04
N GLY A 87 -3.14 -5.13 28.06
CA GLY A 87 -4.44 -4.50 28.38
C GLY A 87 -5.17 -3.85 27.19
N SER A 88 -4.58 -3.82 25.99
CA SER A 88 -5.28 -3.32 24.79
C SER A 88 -6.41 -4.26 24.37
N THR A 89 -7.63 -3.71 24.23
CA THR A 89 -8.82 -4.44 23.79
C THR A 89 -8.99 -4.46 22.27
N HIS A 90 -8.03 -3.91 21.52
CA HIS A 90 -8.09 -3.83 20.06
C HIS A 90 -8.18 -5.22 19.41
N ASP A 91 -9.10 -5.38 18.47
CA ASP A 91 -9.27 -6.56 17.64
C ASP A 91 -8.83 -6.28 16.20
N PHE A 92 -7.66 -6.79 15.80
CA PHE A 92 -7.09 -6.53 14.47
C PHE A 92 -7.90 -7.11 13.30
N ALA A 93 -8.84 -8.02 13.56
CA ALA A 93 -9.69 -8.56 12.52
C ALA A 93 -10.81 -7.59 12.12
N THR A 94 -11.15 -6.63 12.99
CA THR A 94 -12.36 -5.81 12.84
C THR A 94 -12.17 -4.32 13.13
N ASP A 95 -11.27 -3.97 14.05
CA ASP A 95 -11.04 -2.60 14.49
C ASP A 95 -10.05 -1.86 13.58
N PRO A 96 -10.30 -0.58 13.26
CA PRO A 96 -9.33 0.26 12.57
C PRO A 96 -8.16 0.67 13.49
N ILE A 97 -6.98 0.86 12.91
CA ILE A 97 -5.82 1.44 13.59
C ILE A 97 -6.08 2.92 13.87
N ARG A 98 -6.11 3.27 15.16
CA ARG A 98 -6.26 4.65 15.60
C ARG A 98 -4.90 5.35 15.61
N LEU A 99 -4.74 6.29 14.68
CA LEU A 99 -3.54 7.11 14.56
C LEU A 99 -3.48 8.17 15.66
N VAL A 100 -2.27 8.41 16.18
CA VAL A 100 -1.95 9.41 17.19
C VAL A 100 -0.74 10.19 16.73
N ARG A 101 -0.82 11.53 16.77
CA ARG A 101 0.31 12.41 16.53
C ARG A 101 0.94 12.82 17.84
N ASP A 102 2.24 12.61 17.94
CA ASP A 102 3.07 12.96 19.09
C ASP A 102 4.29 13.76 18.60
N GLY A 103 4.13 15.09 18.55
CA GLY A 103 5.09 16.00 17.93
C GLY A 103 5.26 15.68 16.45
N ASP A 104 6.48 15.24 16.10
CA ASP A 104 6.89 14.87 14.74
C ASP A 104 6.62 13.39 14.41
N TRP A 105 6.13 12.60 15.37
CA TRP A 105 5.87 11.18 15.21
C TRP A 105 4.40 10.88 14.98
N ILE A 106 4.12 9.99 14.05
CA ILE A 106 2.84 9.29 13.96
C ILE A 106 3.00 7.92 14.63
N LYS A 107 2.05 7.58 15.49
CA LYS A 107 1.98 6.36 16.28
C LYS A 107 0.58 5.77 16.17
N ALA A 108 0.41 4.53 16.60
CA ALA A 108 -0.92 3.97 16.83
C ALA A 108 -1.23 3.87 18.32
N LYS A 109 -2.51 3.96 18.66
CA LYS A 109 -2.97 3.87 20.05
C LYS A 109 -2.92 2.41 20.52
N ASP A 110 -1.95 2.10 21.38
CA ASP A 110 -1.84 0.82 22.11
C ASP A 110 -1.69 -0.41 21.20
N THR A 111 -1.24 -0.20 19.97
CA THR A 111 -1.12 -1.20 18.90
C THR A 111 0.05 -0.86 17.96
N SER A 112 0.49 -1.80 17.14
CA SER A 112 1.41 -1.59 16.02
C SER A 112 0.75 -0.63 15.02
N LEU A 113 1.58 0.22 14.41
CA LEU A 113 1.09 1.25 13.50
C LEU A 113 0.78 0.71 12.10
N GLY A 114 1.53 -0.32 11.67
CA GLY A 114 1.52 -0.75 10.27
C GLY A 114 2.05 0.32 9.32
N ALA A 115 2.92 1.23 9.79
CA ALA A 115 3.66 2.11 8.89
C ALA A 115 4.48 1.27 7.90
N ASP A 116 4.98 0.14 8.40
CA ASP A 116 5.46 -0.95 7.60
C ASP A 116 4.30 -1.92 7.23
N ASN A 117 3.97 -2.16 5.96
CA ASN A 117 4.40 -1.41 4.77
C ASN A 117 3.36 -0.41 4.25
N GLY A 118 2.45 0.03 5.14
CA GLY A 118 1.36 0.95 4.82
C GLY A 118 1.83 2.30 4.24
N ILE A 119 3.01 2.80 4.60
CA ILE A 119 3.59 4.02 4.02
C ILE A 119 4.03 3.79 2.57
N ALA A 120 4.63 2.63 2.26
CA ALA A 120 4.97 2.29 0.89
C ALA A 120 3.72 2.15 0.03
N VAL A 121 2.69 1.45 0.50
CA VAL A 121 1.41 1.35 -0.22
C VAL A 121 0.85 2.75 -0.47
N ALA A 122 0.82 3.62 0.54
CA ALA A 122 0.35 4.99 0.40
C ALA A 122 1.19 5.81 -0.61
N LEU A 123 2.51 5.66 -0.62
CA LEU A 123 3.42 6.32 -1.55
C LEU A 123 3.20 5.86 -3.00
N ILE A 124 3.04 4.55 -3.20
CA ILE A 124 2.73 3.99 -4.52
C ILE A 124 1.40 4.54 -5.04
N LEU A 125 0.37 4.58 -4.20
CA LEU A 125 -0.93 5.15 -4.57
C LEU A 125 -0.84 6.64 -4.93
N ASP A 126 -0.05 7.42 -4.18
CA ASP A 126 0.19 8.84 -4.49
C ASP A 126 0.83 9.02 -5.88
N ILE A 127 1.90 8.26 -6.17
CA ILE A 127 2.56 8.29 -7.48
C ILE A 127 1.63 7.83 -8.61
N LEU A 128 0.83 6.78 -8.37
CA LEU A 128 -0.11 6.28 -9.37
C LEU A 128 -1.24 7.28 -9.64
N ALA A 129 -1.68 8.03 -8.63
CA ALA A 129 -2.72 9.04 -8.73
C ALA A 129 -2.23 10.37 -9.34
N ASP A 130 -0.94 10.68 -9.25
CA ASP A 130 -0.37 11.95 -9.73
C ASP A 130 -0.42 12.05 -11.26
N ALA A 131 -1.31 12.89 -11.79
CA ALA A 131 -1.47 13.11 -13.23
C ALA A 131 -0.35 13.97 -13.85
N ASP A 132 0.41 14.70 -13.03
CA ASP A 132 1.46 15.62 -13.46
C ASP A 132 2.87 14.98 -13.40
N ALA A 133 2.99 13.85 -12.72
CA ALA A 133 4.23 13.09 -12.63
C ALA A 133 4.76 12.66 -14.01
N LYS A 134 6.05 12.91 -14.26
CA LYS A 134 6.74 12.53 -15.50
C LYS A 134 7.48 11.22 -15.30
N HIS A 135 6.92 10.13 -15.81
CA HIS A 135 7.45 8.79 -15.63
C HIS A 135 7.27 7.93 -16.89
N GLY A 136 8.08 6.88 -17.02
CA GLY A 136 7.83 5.77 -17.95
C GLY A 136 6.64 4.93 -17.51
N PRO A 137 6.40 3.75 -18.10
CA PRO A 137 5.38 2.84 -17.59
C PRO A 137 5.66 2.46 -16.11
N LEU A 138 4.62 2.43 -15.28
CA LEU A 138 4.72 2.09 -13.87
C LEU A 138 3.80 0.94 -13.50
N GLU A 139 4.26 0.10 -12.59
CA GLU A 139 3.47 -0.95 -11.96
C GLU A 139 3.55 -0.81 -10.44
N GLY A 140 2.42 -0.76 -9.74
CA GLY A 140 2.35 -0.94 -8.30
C GLY A 140 2.07 -2.41 -7.99
N ILE A 141 2.99 -3.08 -7.29
CA ILE A 141 2.85 -4.48 -6.86
C ILE A 141 2.58 -4.49 -5.36
N PHE A 142 1.45 -5.07 -4.97
CA PHE A 142 1.00 -5.15 -3.58
C PHE A 142 0.88 -6.62 -3.19
N THR A 143 1.80 -7.11 -2.36
CA THR A 143 1.86 -8.53 -1.97
C THR A 143 1.05 -8.82 -0.71
N VAL A 144 0.58 -10.06 -0.56
CA VAL A 144 -0.05 -10.58 0.66
C VAL A 144 0.95 -11.32 1.57
N ALA A 145 0.61 -11.40 2.86
CA ALA A 145 1.25 -12.24 3.86
C ALA A 145 2.79 -12.23 3.82
N GLU A 146 3.37 -11.03 3.81
CA GLU A 146 4.82 -10.84 3.92
C GLU A 146 5.29 -11.34 5.30
N GLU A 147 4.63 -10.83 6.35
CA GLU A 147 5.05 -10.89 7.76
C GLU A 147 4.99 -12.30 8.37
N THR A 148 4.33 -13.24 7.69
CA THR A 148 4.10 -14.60 8.16
C THR A 148 4.78 -15.67 7.30
N GLY A 149 5.33 -15.31 6.14
CA GLY A 149 5.99 -16.29 5.29
C GLY A 149 6.19 -15.93 3.82
N LEU A 150 6.05 -14.66 3.43
CA LEU A 150 6.29 -14.19 2.06
C LEU A 150 5.42 -14.88 0.99
N THR A 151 4.19 -15.27 1.34
CA THR A 151 3.35 -16.09 0.45
C THR A 151 3.07 -15.39 -0.87
N GLY A 152 2.74 -14.09 -0.82
CA GLY A 152 2.52 -13.30 -2.02
C GLY A 152 3.76 -13.19 -2.91
N ALA A 153 4.94 -13.02 -2.31
CA ALA A 153 6.19 -12.88 -3.05
C ALA A 153 6.59 -14.18 -3.78
N PHE A 154 6.45 -15.33 -3.12
CA PHE A 154 6.74 -16.63 -3.75
C PHE A 154 5.67 -17.05 -4.78
N GLY A 155 4.43 -16.56 -4.64
CA GLY A 155 3.31 -16.88 -5.52
C GLY A 155 3.11 -15.93 -6.69
N ILE A 156 4.03 -14.97 -6.90
CA ILE A 156 3.87 -13.94 -7.92
C ILE A 156 3.89 -14.53 -9.34
N GLU A 157 2.97 -14.10 -10.20
CA GLU A 157 2.86 -14.64 -11.56
C GLU A 157 3.55 -13.71 -12.57
N GLU A 158 4.79 -14.05 -12.97
CA GLU A 158 5.63 -13.22 -13.87
C GLU A 158 4.92 -12.75 -15.15
N LYS A 159 3.96 -13.53 -15.66
CA LYS A 159 3.15 -13.18 -16.84
C LYS A 159 2.37 -11.86 -16.69
N ASN A 160 2.13 -11.42 -15.45
CA ASN A 160 1.41 -10.20 -15.14
C ASN A 160 2.34 -8.98 -14.99
N ILE A 161 3.67 -9.16 -15.00
CA ILE A 161 4.66 -8.09 -14.74
C ILE A 161 5.39 -7.72 -16.04
N ASP A 162 5.20 -6.47 -16.46
CA ASP A 162 5.90 -5.91 -17.62
C ASP A 162 7.26 -5.32 -17.26
N SER A 163 7.41 -4.85 -16.01
CA SER A 163 8.62 -4.20 -15.53
C SER A 163 9.82 -5.14 -15.47
N ARG A 164 11.01 -4.55 -15.66
CA ARG A 164 12.31 -5.23 -15.52
C ARG A 164 13.21 -4.56 -14.48
N LEU A 165 12.72 -3.46 -13.91
CA LEU A 165 13.31 -2.76 -12.79
C LEU A 165 12.29 -2.79 -11.65
N LEU A 166 12.75 -2.99 -10.44
CA LEU A 166 11.91 -3.01 -9.25
C LEU A 166 12.55 -2.16 -8.16
N ILE A 167 11.73 -1.33 -7.53
CA ILE A 167 12.05 -0.60 -6.30
C ILE A 167 11.13 -1.16 -5.22
N ASN A 168 11.70 -1.99 -4.35
CA ASN A 168 11.06 -2.39 -3.11
C ASN A 168 11.14 -1.23 -2.12
N LEU A 169 10.04 -0.94 -1.45
CA LEU A 169 9.89 0.16 -0.50
C LEU A 169 9.82 -0.34 0.95
N ASP A 170 10.46 -1.48 1.19
CA ASP A 170 10.35 -2.29 2.40
C ASP A 170 11.74 -2.50 3.02
N SER A 171 12.51 -1.41 3.08
CA SER A 171 13.80 -1.43 3.76
C SER A 171 13.56 -1.24 5.26
N GLU A 172 13.93 -2.25 6.03
CA GLU A 172 14.02 -2.22 7.50
C GLU A 172 15.34 -1.59 8.02
#